data_AF-A0A1I3EP95-F1
#
_entry.id   AF-A0A1I3EP95-F1
#
_cell.length_a   1.000
_cell.length_b   1.000
_cell.length_c   1.000
_cell.angle_alpha   90.00
_cell.angle_beta   90.00
_cell.angle_gamma   90.00
#
_symmetry.space_group_name_H-M   'P 1'
#
loop_
_entity.id
_entity.type
_entity.pdbx_description
1 polymer ?
#
loop_
_entity_poly.entity_id
_entity_poly.type
_entity_poly.pdbx_seq_one_letter_code
_entity_poly.pdbx_strand_id
1 'polypeptide(L)'
;MDFSYYHLIQDILGVLMVAAGLRLMQVYLVLMKNKGIKSAYLLCTIGHGFLTAAGVTLLLFPWALKPWILSTILFLTGRCIGVVACKIIKKQEAQ
;
A
#
# COMPACT_ATOMS: atom_id res chain seq x y z
N MET A 1 -19.20 -4.08 23.78
CA MET A 1 -18.31 -4.82 22.86
C MET A 1 -16.96 -4.92 23.52
N ASP A 2 -16.41 -6.13 23.69
CA ASP A 2 -15.13 -6.33 24.37
C ASP A 2 -13.97 -5.74 23.56
N PHE A 3 -13.10 -5.00 24.26
CA PHE A 3 -11.92 -4.33 23.69
C PHE A 3 -11.02 -5.30 22.89
N SER A 4 -11.00 -6.59 23.24
CA SER A 4 -10.22 -7.63 22.55
C SER A 4 -10.56 -7.80 21.07
N TYR A 5 -11.81 -7.57 20.66
CA TYR A 5 -12.18 -7.70 19.24
C TYR A 5 -11.54 -6.61 18.38
N TYR A 6 -11.32 -5.41 18.92
CA TYR A 6 -10.72 -4.30 18.18
C TYR A 6 -9.23 -4.53 17.88
N HIS A 7 -8.51 -5.14 18.82
CA HIS A 7 -7.12 -5.55 18.61
C HIS A 7 -7.02 -6.66 17.57
N LEU A 8 -7.90 -7.66 17.64
CA LEU A 8 -7.91 -8.75 16.67
C LEU A 8 -8.19 -8.24 15.24
N ILE A 9 -9.16 -7.33 15.09
CA ILE A 9 -9.48 -6.72 13.79
C ILE A 9 -8.30 -5.89 13.28
N GLN A 10 -7.65 -5.11 14.15
CA GLN A 10 -6.48 -4.32 13.80
C GLN A 10 -5.34 -5.22 13.27
N ASP A 11 -5.06 -6.32 13.96
CA ASP A 11 -3.99 -7.24 13.57
C ASP A 11 -4.29 -7.94 12.25
N ILE A 12 -5.52 -8.42 12.07
CA ILE A 12 -5.95 -9.04 10.80
C ILE A 12 -5.81 -8.05 9.65
N LEU A 13 -6.30 -6.82 9.81
CA LEU A 13 -6.17 -5.77 8.78
C LEU A 13 -4.71 -5.43 8.52
N GLY A 14 -3.91 -5.28 9.57
CA GLY A 14 -2.48 -4.99 9.47
C GLY A 14 -1.74 -6.05 8.65
N VAL A 15 -1.92 -7.34 8.98
CA VAL A 15 -1.29 -8.46 8.26
C VAL A 15 -1.75 -8.49 6.81
N LEU A 16 -3.05 -8.34 6.54
CA LEU A 16 -3.58 -8.33 5.18
C LEU A 16 -3.00 -7.20 4.33
N MET A 17 -2.91 -5.98 4.89
CA MET A 17 -2.35 -4.82 4.21
C MET A 17 -0.87 -5.00 3.90
N VAL A 18 -0.08 -5.51 4.85
CA VAL A 18 1.35 -5.79 4.64
C VAL A 18 1.55 -6.87 3.58
N ALA A 19 0.82 -7.98 3.68
CA ALA A 19 0.92 -9.07 2.72
C ALA A 19 0.54 -8.63 1.29
N ALA A 20 -0.56 -7.90 1.15
CA ALA A 20 -1.00 -7.36 -0.14
C ALA A 20 0.00 -6.35 -0.71
N GLY A 21 0.49 -5.41 0.12
CA GLY A 21 1.47 -4.41 -0.28
C GLY A 21 2.77 -5.04 -0.78
N LEU A 22 3.34 -5.98 -0.02
CA LEU A 22 4.58 -6.68 -0.40
C LEU A 22 4.41 -7.51 -1.68
N ARG A 23 3.31 -8.26 -1.81
CA ARG A 23 3.03 -9.04 -3.02
C ARG A 23 2.94 -8.13 -4.25
N LEU A 24 2.24 -7.01 -4.15
CA LEU A 24 2.10 -6.07 -5.25
C LEU A 24 3.44 -5.40 -5.59
N MET A 25 4.22 -4.99 -4.60
CA MET A 25 5.58 -4.48 -4.83
C MET A 25 6.46 -5.49 -5.58
N GLN A 26 6.42 -6.78 -5.21
CA GLN A 26 7.15 -7.83 -5.93
C GLN A 26 6.74 -7.91 -7.40
N VAL A 27 5.45 -7.84 -7.71
CA VAL A 27 4.96 -7.86 -9.10
C VAL A 27 5.55 -6.69 -9.90
N TYR A 28 5.51 -5.47 -9.37
CA TYR A 28 6.05 -4.30 -10.08
C TYR A 28 7.58 -4.34 -10.21
N LEU A 29 8.29 -4.89 -9.22
CA LEU A 29 9.74 -5.12 -9.32
C LEU A 29 10.09 -6.10 -10.44
N VAL A 30 9.37 -7.22 -10.53
CA VAL A 30 9.53 -8.19 -11.63
C VAL A 30 9.18 -7.55 -12.97
N LEU A 31 8.12 -6.74 -13.02
CA LEU A 31 7.72 -6.04 -14.24
C LEU A 31 8.79 -5.04 -14.71
N MET A 32 9.39 -4.28 -13.79
CA MET A 32 10.49 -3.36 -14.09
C MET A 32 11.74 -4.10 -14.58
N LYS A 33 12.05 -5.27 -13.99
CA LYS A 33 13.16 -6.12 -14.45
C LYS A 33 12.93 -6.61 -15.88
N ASN A 34 11.70 -6.99 -16.23
CA ASN A 34 11.40 -7.60 -17.52
C ASN A 34 11.09 -6.59 -18.64
N LYS A 35 10.42 -5.47 -18.33
CA LYS A 35 9.96 -4.46 -19.31
C LYS A 35 10.73 -3.14 -19.27
N GLY A 36 11.76 -3.04 -18.42
CA GLY A 36 12.51 -1.82 -18.18
C GLY A 36 11.87 -0.91 -17.13
N ILE A 37 12.70 -0.02 -16.57
CA ILE A 37 12.28 0.93 -15.53
C ILE A 37 11.48 2.06 -16.18
N LYS A 38 10.17 2.09 -15.93
CA LYS A 38 9.31 3.22 -16.29
C LYS A 38 8.93 3.98 -15.03
N SER A 39 8.84 5.31 -15.13
CA SER A 39 8.42 6.19 -14.03
C SER A 39 7.10 5.72 -13.41
N ALA A 40 6.15 5.24 -14.23
CA ALA A 40 4.88 4.74 -13.74
C ALA A 40 4.98 3.46 -12.88
N TYR A 41 5.86 2.51 -13.24
CA TYR A 41 6.07 1.30 -12.43
C TYR A 41 6.77 1.62 -11.10
N LEU A 42 7.66 2.62 -11.12
CA LEU A 42 8.30 3.13 -9.91
C LEU A 42 7.28 3.79 -8.98
N LEU A 43 6.39 4.63 -9.52
CA LEU A 43 5.27 5.23 -8.78
C LEU A 43 4.31 4.17 -8.20
N CYS A 44 3.96 3.13 -8.96
CA CYS A 44 3.17 2.01 -8.42
C CYS A 44 3.88 1.32 -7.25
N THR A 45 5.18 1.07 -7.38
CA THR A 45 5.97 0.42 -6.32
C THR A 45 5.98 1.26 -5.05
N ILE A 46 6.17 2.58 -5.18
CA ILE A 46 6.11 3.53 -4.06
C ILE A 46 4.71 3.55 -3.43
N GLY A 47 3.65 3.63 -4.24
CA GLY A 47 2.26 3.60 -3.76
C GLY A 47 1.92 2.34 -2.96
N HIS A 48 2.41 1.17 -3.39
CA HIS A 48 2.27 -0.08 -2.63
C HIS A 48 3.22 -0.18 -1.42
N GLY A 49 4.33 0.56 -1.43
CA GLY A 49 5.14 0.80 -0.24
C GLY A 49 4.37 1.53 0.85
N PHE A 50 3.60 2.56 0.49
CA PHE A 50 2.70 3.25 1.43
C PHE A 50 1.61 2.33 2.01
N LEU A 51 1.06 1.42 1.19
CA LEU A 51 0.11 0.40 1.67
C LEU A 51 0.76 -0.54 2.70
N THR A 52 1.99 -0.99 2.43
CA THR A 52 2.76 -1.83 3.36
C THR A 52 3.04 -1.07 4.65
N ALA A 53 3.50 0.18 4.56
CA ALA A 53 3.76 1.03 5.73
C ALA A 53 2.50 1.28 6.56
N ALA A 54 1.33 1.46 5.93
CA ALA A 54 0.05 1.59 6.61
C ALA A 54 -0.31 0.33 7.41
N GLY A 55 -0.08 -0.86 6.83
CA GLY A 55 -0.28 -2.13 7.52
C GLY A 55 0.70 -2.34 8.69
N VAL A 56 2.00 -2.04 8.49
CA VAL A 56 3.02 -2.09 9.55
C VAL A 56 2.68 -1.14 10.69
N THR A 57 2.16 0.06 10.37
CA THR A 57 1.73 1.05 11.37
C THR A 57 0.57 0.52 12.22
N LEU A 58 -0.35 -0.26 11.65
CA LEU A 58 -1.41 -0.91 12.42
C LEU A 58 -0.89 -2.06 13.28
N LEU A 59 0.16 -2.78 12.87
CA LEU A 59 0.71 -3.91 13.63
C LEU A 59 1.61 -3.48 14.79
N LEU A 60 2.43 -2.45 14.60
CA LEU A 60 3.46 -2.08 15.57
C LEU A 60 2.93 -1.19 16.70
N PHE A 61 1.89 -0.41 16.45
CA PHE A 61 1.37 0.52 17.45
C PHE A 61 0.15 -0.07 18.17
N PRO A 62 0.09 0.04 19.51
CA PRO A 62 -1.07 -0.41 20.26
C PRO A 62 -2.34 0.32 19.80
N TRP A 63 -3.49 -0.31 19.99
CA TRP A 63 -4.77 0.24 19.57
C TRP A 63 -4.97 1.65 20.14
N ALA A 64 -4.91 2.62 19.25
CA ALA A 64 -5.07 4.02 19.55
C ALA A 64 -5.57 4.73 18.29
N LEU A 65 -6.32 5.81 18.47
CA LEU A 65 -6.88 6.58 17.35
C LEU A 65 -5.79 7.14 16.42
N LYS A 66 -4.63 7.52 16.99
CA LYS A 66 -3.51 8.13 16.25
C LYS A 66 -2.93 7.19 15.16
N PRO A 67 -2.51 5.94 15.47
CA PRO A 67 -2.10 4.96 14.47
C PRO A 67 -3.13 4.69 13.38
N TRP A 68 -4.42 4.63 13.74
CA TRP A 68 -5.50 4.41 12.78
C TRP A 68 -5.64 5.56 11.79
N ILE A 69 -5.58 6.80 12.27
CA ILE A 69 -5.59 7.99 11.42
C ILE A 69 -4.36 8.00 10.51
N LEU A 70 -3.17 7.73 11.05
CA LEU A 70 -1.94 7.70 10.27
C LEU A 70 -1.98 6.61 9.18
N SER A 71 -2.43 5.40 9.53
CA SER A 71 -2.58 4.30 8.58
C SER A 71 -3.60 4.63 7.48
N THR A 72 -4.70 5.29 7.84
CA THR A 72 -5.71 5.75 6.87
C THR A 72 -5.12 6.79 5.90
N ILE A 73 -4.34 7.75 6.39
CA ILE A 73 -3.67 8.76 5.55
C ILE A 73 -2.66 8.10 4.61
N LEU A 74 -1.84 7.17 5.13
CA LEU A 74 -0.87 6.41 4.33
C LEU A 74 -1.57 5.61 3.23
N PHE A 75 -2.66 4.92 3.57
CA PHE A 75 -3.46 4.17 2.61
C PHE A 75 -4.03 5.05 1.50
N LEU A 76 -4.67 6.17 1.86
CA LEU A 76 -5.25 7.11 0.88
C LEU A 76 -4.17 7.71 -0.03
N THR A 77 -3.03 8.10 0.54
CA THR A 77 -1.89 8.63 -0.21
C THR A 77 -1.37 7.60 -1.22
N GLY A 78 -1.16 6.35 -0.77
CA GLY A 78 -0.75 5.25 -1.64
C GLY A 78 -1.74 4.99 -2.78
N ARG A 79 -3.05 5.05 -2.49
CA ARG A 79 -4.11 4.92 -3.50
C ARG A 79 -4.09 6.06 -4.53
N CYS A 80 -3.94 7.31 -4.09
CA CYS A 80 -3.82 8.46 -4.98
C CYS A 80 -2.62 8.32 -5.93
N ILE A 81 -1.46 7.94 -5.39
CA ILE A 81 -0.25 7.69 -6.20
C ILE A 81 -0.49 6.58 -7.23
N GLY A 82 -1.10 5.47 -6.82
CA GLY A 82 -1.42 4.36 -7.72
C GLY A 82 -2.38 4.74 -8.85
N VAL A 83 -3.38 5.59 -8.58
CA VAL A 83 -4.31 6.11 -9.60
C VAL A 83 -3.57 6.99 -10.61
N VAL A 84 -2.69 7.87 -10.14
CA VAL A 84 -1.85 8.71 -11.01
C VAL A 84 -0.94 7.85 -11.88
N ALA A 85 -0.28 6.85 -11.29
CA ALA A 85 0.57 5.90 -12.02
C ALA A 85 -0.22 5.17 -13.12
N CYS A 86 -1.42 4.69 -12.82
CA CYS A 86 -2.28 4.01 -13.79
C CYS A 86 -2.68 4.92 -14.96
N LYS A 87 -2.98 6.21 -14.68
CA LYS A 87 -3.22 7.20 -15.74
C LYS A 87 -2.00 7.40 -16.64
N ILE A 88 -0.79 7.42 -16.07
CA ILE A 88 0.45 7.54 -16.85
C ILE A 88 0.66 6.31 -17.74
N ILE A 89 0.45 5.10 -17.22
CA ILE A 89 0.57 3.85 -18.01
C ILE A 89 -0.37 3.89 -19.22
N LYS A 90 -1.66 4.19 -19.00
CA LYS A 90 -2.65 4.28 -20.09
C LYS A 90 -2.26 5.32 -21.14
N LYS A 91 -1.70 6.46 -20.72
CA LYS A 91 -1.25 7.49 -21.65
C LYS A 91 -0.05 7.03 -22.49
N GLN A 92 0.87 6.25 -21.92
CA GLN A 92 2.03 5.72 -22.63
C GLN A 92 1.72 4.57 -23.59
N GLU A 93 0.62 3.82 -23.38
CA GLU A 93 0.20 2.75 -24.30
C GLU A 93 -0.67 3.25 -25.47
N ALA A 94 -1.19 4.49 -25.39
CA ALA A 94 -2.00 5.11 -26.43
C ALA A 94 -1.18 5.94 -27.44
N GLN A 95 0.14 6.03 -27.26
CA GLN A 95 1.10 6.69 -28.16
C GLN A 95 1.97 5.63 -28.84
#